data_AF-A0A838JU29-F1
#
_entry.id   AF-A0A838JU29-F1
#
_cell.length_a   1.000
_cell.length_b   1.000
_cell.length_c   1.000
_cell.angle_alpha   90.00
_cell.angle_beta   90.00
_cell.angle_gamma   90.00
#
_symmetry.space_group_name_H-M   'P 1'
#
loop_
_entity.id
_entity.type
_entity.pdbx_description
1 polymer ?
#
loop_
_entity_poly.entity_id
_entity_poly.type
_entity_poly.pdbx_seq_one_letter_code
_entity_poly.pdbx_strand_id
1 'polypeptide(L)'
;MEREPAPIPTSLGYEFAREEEARAAASDLDKRFTETELTGLRIFRVRWNGNYLVEAAFSDGTPKSRLEDARALLGESGTPVHPDDLTDYKKATQKGTGLPNWLRRFFN
;
A
#
# COMPACT_ATOMS: atom_id res chain seq x y z
N MET A 1 15.83 29.85 -1.03
CA MET A 1 15.73 28.38 -0.98
C MET A 1 14.27 28.06 -0.75
N GLU A 2 13.53 27.97 -1.84
CA GLU A 2 12.14 27.56 -1.83
C GLU A 2 12.15 26.09 -1.41
N ARG A 3 11.54 25.77 -0.26
CA ARG A 3 11.27 24.38 0.08
C ARG A 3 10.22 23.92 -0.91
N GLU A 4 10.67 23.25 -1.97
CA GLU A 4 9.79 22.45 -2.82
C GLU A 4 8.83 21.71 -1.89
N PRO A 5 7.50 21.84 -2.07
CA PRO A 5 6.57 21.11 -1.22
C PRO A 5 6.96 19.64 -1.35
N ALA A 6 7.39 19.03 -0.24
CA ALA A 6 7.75 17.62 -0.23
C ALA A 6 6.63 16.88 -0.97
N PRO A 7 6.94 16.08 -2.01
CA PRO A 7 5.92 15.39 -2.78
C PRO A 7 5.01 14.71 -1.78
N ILE A 8 3.72 15.04 -1.81
CA ILE A 8 2.74 14.42 -0.93
C ILE A 8 2.94 12.93 -1.18
N PRO A 9 3.29 12.11 -0.17
CA PRO A 9 3.61 10.72 -0.40
C PRO A 9 2.37 10.08 -1.02
N THR A 10 2.43 9.86 -2.32
CA THR A 10 1.39 9.24 -3.15
C THR A 10 1.30 7.74 -2.87
N SER A 11 2.16 7.23 -2.00
CA SER A 11 2.13 5.86 -1.51
C SER A 11 1.55 5.81 -0.10
N LEU A 12 0.49 5.04 0.07
CA LEU A 12 -0.14 4.75 1.35
C LEU A 12 0.27 3.35 1.81
N GLY A 13 0.74 3.26 3.06
CA GLY A 13 1.10 2.01 3.72
C GLY A 13 0.14 1.70 4.86
N TYR A 14 -0.41 0.49 4.89
CA TYR A 14 -1.26 0.05 6.00
C TYR A 14 -0.90 -1.37 6.43
N GLU A 15 -0.74 -1.56 7.74
CA GLU A 15 -0.45 -2.86 8.33
C GLU A 15 -1.75 -3.54 8.79
N PHE A 16 -1.85 -4.83 8.51
CA PHE A 16 -2.96 -5.71 8.86
C PHE A 16 -2.43 -6.90 9.66
N ALA A 17 -3.19 -7.33 10.66
CA ALA A 17 -2.82 -8.50 11.45
C ALA A 17 -2.95 -9.81 10.68
N ARG A 18 -3.87 -9.88 9.70
CA ARG A 18 -4.16 -11.08 8.91
C ARG A 18 -3.99 -10.87 7.41
N GLU A 19 -3.63 -11.94 6.72
CA GLU A 19 -3.53 -11.97 5.25
C GLU A 19 -4.86 -11.68 4.57
N GLU A 20 -5.94 -12.24 5.11
CA GLU A 20 -7.29 -12.11 4.56
C GLU A 20 -7.76 -10.66 4.57
N GLU A 21 -7.46 -9.93 5.65
CA GLU A 21 -7.79 -8.50 5.78
C GLU A 21 -6.97 -7.66 4.80
N ALA A 22 -5.65 -7.90 4.73
CA ALA A 22 -4.78 -7.23 3.76
C ALA A 22 -5.24 -7.48 2.32
N ARG A 23 -5.60 -8.72 2.00
CA ARG A 23 -6.07 -9.12 0.67
C ARG A 23 -7.44 -8.53 0.35
N ALA A 24 -8.36 -8.51 1.32
CA ALA A 24 -9.66 -7.89 1.16
C ALA A 24 -9.50 -6.39 0.87
N ALA A 25 -8.70 -5.69 1.66
CA ALA A 25 -8.45 -4.26 1.51
C ALA A 25 -7.80 -3.93 0.16
N ALA A 26 -6.79 -4.72 -0.26
CA ALA A 26 -6.19 -4.60 -1.59
C ALA A 26 -7.20 -4.86 -2.72
N SER A 27 -8.05 -5.89 -2.59
CA SER A 27 -9.07 -6.18 -3.59
C SER A 27 -10.14 -5.10 -3.66
N ASP A 28 -10.47 -4.46 -2.53
CA ASP A 28 -11.44 -3.37 -2.49
C ASP A 28 -10.84 -2.10 -3.13
N LEU A 29 -9.54 -1.82 -2.90
CA LEU A 29 -8.82 -0.77 -3.60
C LEU A 29 -8.81 -1.00 -5.12
N ASP A 30 -8.47 -2.20 -5.58
CA ASP A 30 -8.48 -2.55 -7.00
C ASP A 30 -9.86 -2.39 -7.65
N LYS A 31 -10.94 -2.68 -6.92
CA LYS A 31 -12.31 -2.49 -7.41
C LYS A 31 -12.75 -1.03 -7.44
N ARG A 32 -12.29 -0.21 -6.49
CA ARG A 32 -12.72 1.19 -6.35
C ARG A 32 -11.87 2.18 -7.13
N PHE A 33 -10.59 1.85 -7.33
CA PHE A 33 -9.61 2.71 -7.99
C PHE A 33 -9.23 2.09 -9.33
N THR A 34 -9.19 2.93 -10.36
CA THR A 34 -8.78 2.50 -11.70
C THR A 34 -7.26 2.34 -11.78
N GLU A 35 -6.76 1.56 -12.74
CA GLU A 35 -5.31 1.42 -13.02
C GLU A 35 -4.62 2.77 -13.29
N THR A 36 -5.37 3.77 -13.77
CA THR A 36 -4.92 5.15 -13.96
C THR A 36 -4.70 5.92 -12.65
N GLU A 37 -5.43 5.59 -11.59
CA GLU A 37 -5.32 6.21 -10.26
C GLU A 37 -4.36 5.42 -9.37
N LEU A 38 -4.49 4.10 -9.35
CA LEU A 38 -3.67 3.17 -8.58
C LEU A 38 -2.56 2.58 -9.46
N THR A 39 -1.44 3.29 -9.50
CA THR A 39 -0.25 2.90 -10.28
C THR A 39 0.47 1.66 -9.77
N GLY A 40 0.20 1.24 -8.53
CA GLY A 40 0.76 0.03 -7.98
C GLY A 40 0.09 -0.40 -6.69
N LEU A 41 -0.10 -1.72 -6.54
CA LEU A 41 -0.65 -2.31 -5.34
C LEU A 41 0.19 -3.53 -4.95
N ARG A 42 0.69 -3.54 -3.71
CA ARG A 42 1.62 -4.57 -3.22
C ARG A 42 1.24 -4.99 -1.82
N ILE A 43 1.28 -6.30 -1.56
CA ILE A 43 1.16 -6.83 -0.21
C ILE A 43 2.47 -7.50 0.17
N PHE A 44 3.00 -7.12 1.32
CA PHE A 44 4.20 -7.69 1.92
C PHE A 44 3.85 -8.43 3.20
N ARG A 45 4.54 -9.54 3.48
CA ARG A 45 4.45 -10.22 4.77
C ARG A 45 5.63 -9.85 5.64
N VAL A 46 5.34 -9.25 6.77
CA VAL A 46 6.30 -8.76 7.76
C VAL A 46 6.78 -9.95 8.59
N ARG A 47 8.03 -10.38 8.40
CA ARG A 47 8.53 -11.59 9.08
C ARG A 47 8.70 -11.45 10.58
N TRP A 48 8.93 -10.22 11.08
CA TRP A 48 9.18 -9.99 12.51
C TRP A 48 7.92 -10.09 13.35
N ASN A 49 6.78 -9.62 12.82
CA ASN A 49 5.52 -9.62 13.54
C ASN A 49 4.51 -10.64 13.00
N GLY A 50 4.77 -11.21 11.81
CA GLY A 50 3.81 -12.06 11.10
C GLY A 50 2.68 -11.30 10.40
N ASN A 51 2.62 -9.97 10.59
CA ASN A 51 1.64 -9.07 10.00
C ASN A 51 1.83 -8.90 8.49
N TYR A 52 0.86 -8.25 7.85
CA TYR A 52 0.80 -8.00 6.42
C TYR A 52 0.75 -6.52 6.15
N LEU A 53 1.65 -6.01 5.32
CA LEU A 53 1.69 -4.61 4.92
C LEU A 53 1.13 -4.48 3.51
N VAL A 54 0.07 -3.69 3.35
CA VAL A 54 -0.44 -3.27 2.04
C VAL A 54 0.16 -1.92 1.71
N GLU A 55 0.85 -1.85 0.57
CA GLU A 55 1.34 -0.63 -0.06
C GLU A 55 0.49 -0.35 -1.29
N ALA A 56 -0.19 0.79 -1.29
CA ALA A 56 -0.94 1.31 -2.41
C ALA A 56 -0.25 2.58 -2.93
N ALA A 57 0.23 2.54 -4.16
CA ALA A 57 0.90 3.63 -4.85
C ALA A 57 -0.07 4.28 -5.85
N PHE A 58 -0.36 5.55 -5.64
CA PHE A 58 -1.25 6.35 -6.45
C PHE A 58 -0.47 7.26 -7.41
N SER A 59 -1.12 7.65 -8.51
CA SER A 59 -0.55 8.62 -9.45
C SER A 59 -0.49 10.02 -8.82
N ASP A 60 0.50 10.82 -9.19
CA ASP A 60 0.70 12.20 -8.68
C ASP A 60 -0.49 13.12 -8.95
N GLY A 61 -1.26 12.81 -10.02
CA GLY A 61 -2.50 13.49 -10.36
C GLY A 61 -3.74 13.04 -9.57
N THR A 62 -3.62 12.07 -8.66
CA THR A 62 -4.76 11.54 -7.90
C THR A 62 -5.30 12.61 -6.95
N PRO A 63 -6.58 12.98 -7.02
CA PRO A 63 -7.12 14.03 -6.18
C PRO A 63 -7.10 13.63 -4.71
N LYS A 64 -6.90 14.60 -3.82
CA LYS A 64 -6.80 14.35 -2.37
C LYS A 64 -7.99 13.58 -1.80
N SER A 65 -9.21 13.84 -2.28
CA SER A 65 -10.41 13.11 -1.86
C SER A 65 -10.34 11.61 -2.14
N ARG A 66 -9.68 11.20 -3.24
CA ARG A 66 -9.44 9.79 -3.56
C ARG A 66 -8.45 9.15 -2.61
N LEU A 67 -7.38 9.87 -2.26
CA LEU A 67 -6.45 9.42 -1.23
C LEU A 67 -7.13 9.29 0.14
N GLU A 68 -8.04 10.20 0.48
CA GLU A 68 -8.80 10.11 1.73
C GLU A 68 -9.78 8.95 1.75
N ASP A 69 -10.43 8.63 0.63
CA ASP A 69 -11.28 7.43 0.49
C ASP A 69 -10.46 6.15 0.67
N ALA A 70 -9.27 6.07 0.04
CA ALA A 70 -8.35 4.95 0.21
C ALA A 70 -7.87 4.81 1.66
N ARG A 71 -7.57 5.94 2.33
CA ARG A 71 -7.17 5.96 3.74
C ARG A 71 -8.29 5.51 4.67
N ALA A 72 -9.52 5.91 4.39
CA ALA A 72 -10.69 5.48 5.16
C ALA A 72 -10.86 3.96 5.02
N LEU A 73 -10.87 3.45 3.79
CA LEU A 73 -11.02 2.03 3.48
C LEU A 73 -9.92 1.18 4.13
N LEU A 74 -8.65 1.57 3.96
CA LEU A 74 -7.53 0.86 4.57
C LEU A 74 -7.55 0.98 6.10
N GLY A 75 -8.02 2.12 6.63
CA GLY A 75 -8.14 2.37 8.07
C GLY A 75 -9.29 1.64 8.76
N GLU A 76 -10.26 1.09 8.01
CA GLU A 76 -11.34 0.29 8.59
C GLU A 76 -10.84 -1.03 9.20
N SER A 77 -9.73 -1.58 8.68
CA SER A 77 -9.18 -2.86 9.15
C SER A 77 -7.66 -2.87 9.31
N GLY A 78 -6.97 -1.80 8.93
CA GLY A 78 -5.52 -1.67 8.98
C GLY A 78 -5.05 -0.49 9.82
N THR A 79 -3.81 -0.58 10.29
CA THR A 79 -3.11 0.50 10.99
C THR A 79 -2.31 1.32 9.99
N PRO A 80 -2.45 2.65 9.95
CA PRO A 80 -1.68 3.49 9.04
C PRO A 80 -0.18 3.39 9.37
N VAL A 81 0.61 3.06 8.35
CA VAL A 81 2.08 3.03 8.41
C VAL A 81 2.61 4.30 7.78
N HIS A 82 3.52 4.96 8.48
CA HIS A 82 4.13 6.18 7.98
C HIS A 82 5.00 5.85 6.75
N PRO A 83 5.04 6.70 5.71
CA PRO A 83 5.83 6.45 4.51
C PRO A 83 7.35 6.35 4.77
N ASP A 84 7.83 6.95 5.86
CA ASP A 84 9.22 6.77 6.30
C ASP A 84 9.46 5.32 6.81
N ASP A 85 8.52 4.80 7.61
CA ASP A 85 8.52 3.41 8.07
C ASP A 85 8.31 2.39 6.95
N LEU A 86 7.61 2.73 5.85
CA LEU A 86 7.49 1.85 4.67
C LEU A 86 8.86 1.41 4.13
N THR A 87 9.84 2.32 4.16
CA THR A 87 11.20 2.02 3.70
C THR A 87 11.88 1.00 4.62
N ASP A 88 11.66 1.11 5.92
CA ASP A 88 12.20 0.18 6.92
C ASP A 88 11.48 -1.19 6.89
N TYR A 89 10.16 -1.19 6.70
CA TYR A 89 9.38 -2.39 6.45
C TYR A 89 9.80 -3.11 5.17
N LYS A 90 10.10 -2.38 4.08
CA LYS A 90 10.66 -2.95 2.86
C LYS A 90 11.99 -3.66 3.12
N LYS A 91 12.88 -3.06 3.91
CA LYS A 91 14.13 -3.73 4.33
C LYS A 91 13.85 -4.99 5.13
N ALA A 92 12.87 -4.98 6.02
CA ALA A 92 12.47 -6.14 6.82
C ALA A 92 11.87 -7.30 5.97
N THR A 93 11.40 -7.02 4.76
CA THR A 93 10.83 -8.01 3.82
C THR A 93 11.85 -8.54 2.80
N GLN A 94 13.01 -7.86 2.65
CA GLN A 94 13.96 -8.06 1.55
C GLN A 94 14.76 -9.38 1.55
N LYS A 95 14.63 -10.25 2.56
CA LYS A 95 15.26 -11.59 2.56
C LYS A 95 14.33 -12.72 2.09
N GLY A 96 13.12 -12.39 1.63
CA GLY A 96 12.14 -13.34 1.08
C GLY A 96 11.89 -13.11 -0.40
N THR A 97 12.75 -13.63 -1.26
CA THR A 97 12.49 -13.76 -2.70
C THR A 97 11.30 -14.70 -2.91
N GLY A 98 10.11 -14.15 -3.07
CA GLY A 98 8.91 -14.97 -3.28
C GLY A 98 7.63 -14.16 -3.30
N LEU A 99 7.39 -13.45 -4.41
CA LEU A 99 6.07 -12.92 -4.72
C LEU A 99 5.08 -14.11 -4.74
N PRO A 100 3.98 -14.07 -3.97
CA PRO A 100 2.94 -15.08 -4.09
C PRO A 100 2.24 -14.96 -5.45
N ASN A 101 1.89 -16.09 -6.06
CA ASN A 101 1.45 -16.23 -7.46
C ASN A 101 0.25 -15.35 -7.89
N TRP A 102 -0.49 -14.75 -6.94
CA TRP A 102 -1.66 -13.93 -7.25
C TRP A 102 -1.31 -12.45 -7.53
N LEU A 103 -0.18 -11.95 -7.01
CA LEU A 103 0.33 -10.59 -7.27
C LEU A 103 0.98 -10.42 -8.66
N ARG A 104 1.20 -11.51 -9.38
CA ARG A 104 1.62 -11.48 -10.79
C ARG A 104 0.50 -11.10 -11.75
N ARG A 105 -0.76 -11.10 -11.31
CA ARG A 105 -1.91 -10.98 -12.22
C ARG A 105 -2.32 -9.53 -12.52
N PHE A 106 -1.81 -8.55 -11.77
CA PHE A 106 -2.11 -7.12 -11.95
C PHE A 106 -1.11 -6.38 -12.84
N PHE A 107 -0.09 -7.06 -13.36
CA PHE A 107 0.86 -6.49 -14.31
C PHE A 107 0.92 -7.37 -15.56
N ASN A 108 -0.04 -7.23 -16.47
CA ASN A 108 0.11 -7.69 -17.86
C ASN A 108 -0.68 -6.83 -18.85
#